data_AF-A0A3D4DQF1-F1
#
_entry.id   AF-A0A3D4DQF1-F1
#
_cell.length_a   1.000
_cell.length_b   1.000
_cell.length_c   1.000
_cell.angle_alpha   90.00
_cell.angle_beta   90.00
_cell.angle_gamma   90.00
#
_symmetry.space_group_name_H-M   'P 1'
#
loop_
_entity.id
_entity.type
_entity.pdbx_description
1 polymer ?
#
loop_
_entity_poly.entity_id
_entity_poly.type
_entity_poly.pdbx_seq_one_letter_code
_entity_poly.pdbx_strand_id
1 'polypeptide(L)'
;MILTVVRGSAEFAARWLHRVTAIAWIGSPFHFIALGPRPSADRRESVSGEAWRVHGDGFYHIQKYMISPSRMPVALTWFKSESYATWLTGAAMLIQVYWLGAELHLIDPAQAALSSWVAVAISGLALTIGWLVNDRLRKSGIAARSILFRALLFVLLLVMGWGHNQVFPLAVLLRLGAFTATIMTAVSRSTLGQDTSAGSRATRALAPGEVRFAEAAGVGDVAGLVMGNCAMCHVRETARGGIGAAPKGMLLETEADAAAHAHRIFRQSSLTDAMPPVAARCREPEDNAAIVVWYLAAAG
;
A
#
# COMPACT_ATOMS: atom_id res chain seq x y z
N MET A 1 -5.13 49.70 -1.22
CA MET A 1 -3.87 49.51 -1.97
C MET A 1 -2.94 48.52 -1.30
N ILE A 2 -2.43 48.77 -0.08
CA ILE A 2 -1.50 47.85 0.62
C ILE A 2 -2.07 46.43 0.81
N LEU A 3 -3.31 46.30 1.31
CA LEU A 3 -3.99 45.00 1.46
C LEU A 3 -4.12 44.23 0.14
N THR A 4 -4.38 44.94 -0.95
CA THR A 4 -4.52 44.35 -2.29
C THR A 4 -3.19 43.81 -2.80
N VAL A 5 -2.10 44.57 -2.61
CA VAL A 5 -0.74 44.16 -2.97
C VAL A 5 -0.30 42.95 -2.14
N VAL A 6 -0.48 43.00 -0.81
CA VAL A 6 -0.16 41.89 0.10
C VAL A 6 -0.91 40.63 -0.29
N ARG A 7 -2.21 40.73 -0.58
CA ARG A 7 -3.02 39.59 -1.02
C ARG A 7 -2.51 39.01 -2.33
N GLY A 8 -2.22 39.85 -3.32
CA GLY A 8 -1.68 39.42 -4.61
C GLY A 8 -0.32 38.72 -4.49
N SER A 9 0.60 39.27 -3.69
CA SER A 9 1.90 38.66 -3.42
C SER A 9 1.75 37.30 -2.72
N ALA A 10 0.83 37.20 -1.75
CA ALA A 10 0.56 35.94 -1.08
C ALA A 10 -0.04 34.90 -2.04
N GLU A 11 -0.96 35.28 -2.92
CA GLU A 11 -1.56 34.35 -3.90
C GLU A 11 -0.51 33.83 -4.88
N PHE A 12 0.38 34.70 -5.34
CA PHE A 12 1.51 34.32 -6.18
C PHE A 12 2.45 33.34 -5.46
N ALA A 13 2.83 33.65 -4.22
CA ALA A 13 3.69 32.79 -3.41
C ALA A 13 3.06 31.41 -3.17
N ALA A 14 1.76 31.35 -2.84
CA ALA A 14 1.04 30.09 -2.62
C ALA A 14 1.01 29.22 -3.89
N ARG A 15 0.73 29.82 -5.06
CA ARG A 15 0.73 29.10 -6.35
C ARG A 15 2.12 28.56 -6.71
N TRP A 16 3.17 29.35 -6.49
CA TRP A 16 4.54 28.92 -6.74
C TRP A 16 4.98 27.81 -5.80
N LEU A 17 4.72 27.97 -4.50
CA LEU A 17 5.04 26.96 -3.50
C LEU A 17 4.32 25.64 -3.77
N HIS A 18 3.03 25.70 -4.12
CA HIS A 18 2.27 24.51 -4.50
C HIS A 18 2.85 23.85 -5.76
N ARG A 19 3.21 24.63 -6.78
CA ARG A 19 3.85 24.10 -7.99
C ARG A 19 5.16 23.37 -7.69
N VAL A 20 6.03 23.96 -6.86
CA VAL A 20 7.32 23.35 -6.49
C VAL A 20 7.11 22.05 -5.72
N THR A 21 6.23 22.05 -4.73
CA THR A 21 5.94 20.83 -3.94
C THR A 21 5.25 19.76 -4.79
N ALA A 22 4.36 20.11 -5.72
CA ALA A 22 3.75 19.16 -6.65
C ALA A 22 4.78 18.55 -7.61
N ILE A 23 5.71 19.34 -8.15
CA ILE A 23 6.82 18.84 -8.97
C ILE A 23 7.70 17.88 -8.18
N ALA A 24 8.02 18.21 -6.92
CA ALA A 24 8.79 17.33 -6.06
C ALA A 24 8.08 15.99 -5.84
N TRP A 25 6.78 16.01 -5.51
CA TRP A 25 6.02 14.81 -5.24
C TRP A 25 5.83 13.92 -6.48
N ILE A 26 5.50 14.51 -7.63
CA ILE A 26 5.36 13.79 -8.91
C ILE A 26 6.74 13.33 -9.44
N GLY A 27 7.81 14.06 -9.12
CA GLY A 27 9.19 13.76 -9.46
C GLY A 27 9.75 12.52 -8.77
N SER A 28 9.40 12.29 -7.50
CA SER A 28 9.89 11.15 -6.72
C SER A 28 9.61 9.78 -7.39
N PRO A 29 8.40 9.47 -7.91
CA PRO A 29 8.16 8.27 -8.70
C PRO A 29 9.10 8.07 -9.90
N PHE A 30 9.39 9.13 -10.67
CA PHE A 30 10.31 9.02 -11.82
C PHE A 30 11.72 8.66 -11.37
N HIS A 31 12.16 9.20 -10.23
CA HIS A 31 13.41 8.85 -9.62
C HIS A 31 13.46 7.35 -9.22
N PHE A 32 12.36 6.79 -8.72
CA PHE A 32 12.26 5.36 -8.40
C PHE A 32 12.10 4.45 -9.64
N ILE A 33 11.52 4.96 -10.73
CA ILE A 33 11.43 4.23 -12.01
C ILE A 33 12.80 4.19 -12.70
N ALA A 34 13.60 5.25 -12.59
CA ALA A 34 14.96 5.30 -13.11
C ALA A 34 15.89 4.27 -12.43
N LEU A 35 15.57 3.84 -11.20
CA LEU A 35 16.12 2.64 -10.53
C LEU A 35 15.53 1.34 -11.11
N GLY A 36 15.27 1.31 -12.42
CA GLY A 36 14.75 0.14 -13.12
C GLY A 36 15.67 -1.09 -12.96
N PRO A 37 15.32 -2.22 -13.59
CA PRO A 37 16.03 -3.47 -13.36
C PRO A 37 17.44 -3.45 -13.97
N ARG A 38 18.37 -2.83 -13.25
CA ARG A 38 19.80 -2.95 -13.48
C ARG A 38 20.27 -4.14 -12.66
N PRO A 39 20.74 -5.23 -13.29
CA PRO A 39 21.21 -6.40 -12.58
C PRO A 39 22.24 -5.98 -11.53
N SER A 40 22.14 -6.55 -10.33
CA SER A 40 23.16 -6.31 -9.32
C SER A 40 24.51 -6.81 -9.83
N ALA A 41 25.57 -6.01 -9.65
CA ALA A 41 26.93 -6.41 -10.01
C ALA A 41 27.33 -7.68 -9.24
N ASP A 42 26.85 -7.80 -8.00
CA ASP A 42 27.04 -8.95 -7.12
C ASP A 42 26.05 -10.11 -7.38
N ARG A 43 25.15 -9.97 -8.36
CA ARG A 43 24.17 -11.00 -8.77
C ARG A 43 23.34 -11.57 -7.61
N ARG A 44 22.99 -10.73 -6.63
CA ARG A 44 22.12 -11.09 -5.50
C ARG A 44 20.72 -11.36 -6.01
N GLU A 45 20.25 -12.60 -5.81
CA GLU A 45 19.03 -13.15 -6.43
C GLU A 45 17.73 -12.42 -6.05
N SER A 46 17.73 -11.63 -4.97
CA SER A 46 16.58 -10.86 -4.49
C SER A 46 16.54 -9.39 -4.93
N VAL A 47 17.63 -8.86 -5.50
CA VAL A 47 17.71 -7.43 -5.89
C VAL A 47 17.30 -7.30 -7.35
N SER A 48 16.18 -6.62 -7.59
CA SER A 48 15.69 -6.39 -8.95
C SER A 48 16.41 -5.24 -9.64
N GLY A 49 16.90 -4.24 -8.90
CA GLY A 49 17.65 -3.11 -9.44
C GLY A 49 18.56 -2.48 -8.39
N GLU A 50 19.77 -2.05 -8.77
CA GLU A 50 20.64 -1.28 -7.87
C GLU A 50 21.25 -0.04 -8.53
N ALA A 51 21.52 0.98 -7.72
CA ALA A 51 22.29 2.14 -8.14
C ALA A 51 23.11 2.74 -7.00
N TRP A 52 24.33 3.11 -7.35
CA TRP A 52 25.19 3.95 -6.53
C TRP A 52 24.96 5.41 -6.88
N ARG A 53 24.83 6.24 -5.85
CA ARG A 53 24.59 7.68 -5.99
C ARG A 53 25.48 8.46 -5.06
N VAL A 54 25.91 9.63 -5.51
CA VAL A 54 26.63 10.60 -4.69
C VAL A 54 25.71 11.78 -4.43
N HIS A 55 25.65 12.24 -3.19
CA HIS A 55 24.96 13.47 -2.84
C HIS A 55 25.65 14.11 -1.63
N GLY A 56 26.10 15.36 -1.79
CA GLY A 56 26.98 15.99 -0.81
C GLY A 56 28.32 15.24 -0.71
N ASP A 57 28.73 14.93 0.52
CA ASP A 57 29.94 14.20 0.88
C ASP A 57 29.74 12.68 0.98
N GLY A 58 28.51 12.17 0.80
CA GLY A 58 28.14 10.78 1.01
C GLY A 58 27.90 9.98 -0.27
N PHE A 59 28.17 8.66 -0.19
CA PHE A 59 27.78 7.66 -1.18
C PHE A 59 26.59 6.84 -0.69
N TYR A 60 25.59 6.69 -1.53
CA TYR A 60 24.35 5.99 -1.26
C TYR A 60 24.22 4.79 -2.19
N HIS A 61 24.02 3.62 -1.61
CA HIS A 61 23.69 2.41 -2.35
C HIS A 61 22.22 2.10 -2.17
N ILE A 62 21.44 2.20 -3.25
CA ILE A 62 19.99 2.00 -3.21
C ILE A 62 19.63 0.79 -4.04
N GLN A 63 18.96 -0.15 -3.37
CA GLN A 63 18.55 -1.42 -3.93
C GLN A 63 17.02 -1.49 -3.94
N LYS A 64 16.48 -1.82 -5.11
CA LYS A 64 15.07 -2.07 -5.33
C LYS A 64 14.81 -3.56 -5.29
N TYR A 65 13.95 -3.97 -4.38
CA TYR A 65 13.46 -5.33 -4.28
C TYR A 65 12.03 -5.37 -4.85
N MET A 66 11.70 -6.39 -5.65
CA MET A 66 10.33 -6.58 -6.16
C MET A 66 9.42 -7.23 -5.13
N ILE A 67 10.03 -7.88 -4.13
CA ILE A 67 9.41 -8.63 -3.04
C ILE A 67 10.21 -8.30 -1.78
N SER A 68 9.62 -8.38 -0.58
CA SER A 68 10.30 -8.08 0.68
C SER A 68 11.69 -8.76 0.80
N PRO A 69 12.76 -8.03 1.19
CA PRO A 69 14.10 -8.59 1.36
C PRO A 69 14.18 -9.62 2.51
N SER A 70 15.14 -10.54 2.43
CA SER A 70 15.34 -11.62 3.42
C SER A 70 15.69 -11.14 4.83
N ARG A 71 16.23 -9.92 4.97
CA ARG A 71 16.39 -9.23 6.25
C ARG A 71 15.90 -7.79 6.09
N MET A 72 14.74 -7.48 6.67
CA MET A 72 14.22 -6.12 6.71
C MET A 72 14.66 -5.45 8.02
N PRO A 73 15.21 -4.23 7.97
CA PRO A 73 15.53 -3.49 9.18
C PRO A 73 14.27 -3.21 10.00
N VAL A 74 14.38 -3.22 11.34
CA VAL A 74 13.28 -2.95 12.26
C VAL A 74 12.75 -1.51 12.17
N ALA A 75 13.59 -0.57 11.72
CA ALA A 75 13.21 0.82 11.49
C ALA A 75 13.20 1.10 9.98
N LEU A 76 12.02 1.41 9.43
CA LEU A 76 11.86 1.91 8.07
C LEU A 76 11.47 3.38 8.10
N THR A 77 12.24 4.20 7.37
CA THR A 77 11.92 5.61 7.20
C THR A 77 10.99 5.75 6.00
N TRP A 78 9.73 6.11 6.27
CA TRP A 78 8.78 6.42 5.20
C TRP A 78 8.76 7.92 4.91
N PHE A 79 9.26 8.29 3.74
CA PHE A 79 9.22 9.67 3.23
C PHE A 79 7.81 10.01 2.73
N LYS A 80 7.03 10.69 3.59
CA LYS A 80 5.67 11.18 3.31
C LYS A 80 5.63 12.69 3.06
N SER A 81 6.74 13.38 3.30
CA SER A 81 6.80 14.84 3.38
C SER A 81 6.44 15.50 2.05
N GLU A 82 6.81 14.94 0.91
CA GLU A 82 6.48 15.53 -0.39
C GLU A 82 4.97 15.53 -0.62
N SER A 83 4.30 14.40 -0.35
CA SER A 83 2.84 14.30 -0.47
C SER A 83 2.11 15.23 0.50
N TYR A 84 2.55 15.30 1.76
CA TYR A 84 1.94 16.20 2.75
C TYR A 84 2.16 17.67 2.41
N ALA A 85 3.35 18.05 1.94
CA ALA A 85 3.63 19.41 1.53
C ALA A 85 2.78 19.81 0.32
N THR A 86 2.63 18.94 -0.69
CA THR A 86 1.74 19.23 -1.83
C THR A 86 0.29 19.40 -1.40
N TRP A 87 -0.21 18.52 -0.53
CA TRP A 87 -1.59 18.62 -0.05
C TRP A 87 -1.83 19.89 0.77
N LEU A 88 -0.93 20.20 1.71
CA LEU A 88 -1.07 21.37 2.59
C LEU A 88 -1.02 22.67 1.79
N THR A 89 -0.08 22.79 0.86
CA THR A 89 0.05 23.98 0.00
C THR A 89 -1.12 24.09 -0.99
N GLY A 90 -1.65 22.96 -1.48
CA GLY A 90 -2.83 22.92 -2.33
C GLY A 90 -4.10 23.32 -1.59
N ALA A 91 -4.27 22.86 -0.34
CA ALA A 91 -5.36 23.26 0.54
C ALA A 91 -5.29 24.76 0.87
N ALA A 92 -4.09 25.27 1.19
CA ALA A 92 -3.88 26.69 1.41
C ALA A 92 -4.25 27.52 0.15
N MET A 93 -3.84 27.07 -1.03
CA MET A 93 -4.21 27.71 -2.30
C MET A 93 -5.73 27.65 -2.56
N LEU A 94 -6.39 26.53 -2.27
CA LEU A 94 -7.85 26.39 -2.40
C LEU A 94 -8.58 27.38 -1.48
N ILE A 95 -8.16 27.49 -0.22
CA ILE A 95 -8.75 28.43 0.73
C ILE A 95 -8.52 29.87 0.25
N GLN A 96 -7.28 30.21 -0.10
CA GLN A 96 -6.90 31.59 -0.40
C GLN A 96 -7.47 32.11 -1.72
N VAL A 97 -7.37 31.32 -2.79
CA VAL A 97 -7.80 31.77 -4.12
C VAL A 97 -9.32 31.62 -4.28
N TYR A 98 -9.90 30.55 -3.75
CA TYR A 98 -11.27 30.16 -4.09
C TYR A 98 -12.27 30.34 -2.96
N TRP A 99 -11.91 30.12 -1.69
CA TRP A 99 -12.87 30.34 -0.59
C TRP A 99 -12.91 31.82 -0.18
N LEU A 100 -11.75 32.49 -0.11
CA LEU A 100 -11.67 33.92 0.17
C LEU A 100 -12.00 34.79 -1.07
N GLY A 101 -12.03 34.20 -2.26
CA GLY A 101 -12.33 34.86 -3.54
C GLY A 101 -13.54 34.28 -4.28
N ALA A 102 -14.49 33.68 -3.54
CA ALA A 102 -15.57 32.85 -4.09
C ALA A 102 -16.46 33.56 -5.12
N GLU A 103 -16.74 34.84 -4.90
CA GLU A 103 -17.54 35.70 -5.80
C GLU A 103 -16.92 35.83 -7.21
N LEU A 104 -15.59 35.80 -7.34
CA LEU A 104 -14.90 35.99 -8.63
C LEU A 104 -14.54 34.68 -9.35
N HIS A 105 -14.34 33.59 -8.61
CA HIS A 105 -13.74 32.36 -9.16
C HIS A 105 -14.64 31.12 -9.04
N LEU A 106 -15.69 31.20 -8.23
CA LEU A 106 -16.51 30.05 -7.87
C LEU A 106 -17.94 30.17 -8.40
N ILE A 107 -18.52 31.37 -8.35
CA ILE A 107 -19.92 31.60 -8.69
C ILE A 107 -20.02 32.07 -10.14
N ASP A 108 -20.69 31.28 -10.97
CA ASP A 108 -21.20 31.74 -12.25
C ASP A 108 -22.62 32.28 -12.02
N PRO A 109 -22.83 33.60 -12.02
CA PRO A 109 -24.16 34.19 -11.78
C PRO A 109 -25.17 33.79 -12.87
N ALA A 110 -24.73 33.25 -14.02
CA ALA A 110 -25.62 32.74 -15.07
C ALA A 110 -26.18 31.33 -14.77
N GLN A 111 -25.55 30.55 -13.88
CA GLN A 111 -25.96 29.17 -13.59
C GLN A 111 -26.63 28.98 -12.23
N ALA A 112 -26.14 29.65 -11.18
CA ALA A 112 -26.75 29.53 -9.86
C ALA A 112 -26.46 30.74 -8.97
N ALA A 113 -27.52 31.38 -8.44
CA ALA A 113 -27.43 32.41 -7.42
C ALA A 113 -27.14 31.78 -6.03
N LEU A 114 -25.98 31.12 -5.90
CA LEU A 114 -25.52 30.54 -4.64
C LEU A 114 -24.79 31.61 -3.83
N SER A 115 -25.07 31.67 -2.53
CA SER A 115 -24.26 32.49 -1.63
C SER A 115 -22.83 31.95 -1.54
N SER A 116 -21.85 32.85 -1.36
CA SER A 116 -20.44 32.48 -1.21
C SER A 116 -20.19 31.43 -0.13
N TRP A 117 -20.91 31.49 1.00
CA TRP A 117 -20.75 30.51 2.08
C TRP A 117 -21.31 29.13 1.73
N VAL A 118 -22.44 29.05 1.01
CA VAL A 118 -23.01 27.79 0.52
C VAL A 118 -22.06 27.15 -0.48
N ALA A 119 -21.49 27.95 -1.37
CA ALA A 119 -20.53 27.48 -2.37
C ALA A 119 -19.26 26.89 -1.73
N VAL A 120 -18.72 27.53 -0.68
CA VAL A 120 -17.60 27.01 0.11
C VAL A 120 -17.98 25.71 0.83
N ALA A 121 -19.16 25.67 1.47
CA ALA A 121 -19.63 24.49 2.18
C ALA A 121 -19.81 23.27 1.26
N ILE A 122 -20.42 23.45 0.07
CA ILE A 122 -20.56 22.39 -0.94
C ILE A 122 -19.18 21.89 -1.38
N SER A 123 -18.23 22.79 -1.60
CA SER A 123 -16.85 22.45 -2.00
C SER A 123 -16.15 21.60 -0.94
N GLY A 124 -16.20 22.00 0.34
CA GLY A 124 -15.62 21.24 1.45
C GLY A 124 -16.32 19.90 1.70
N LEU A 125 -17.65 19.87 1.58
CA LEU A 125 -18.45 18.67 1.75
C LEU A 125 -18.14 17.64 0.65
N ALA A 126 -18.00 18.08 -0.61
CA ALA A 126 -17.65 17.18 -1.71
C ALA A 126 -16.28 16.50 -1.47
N LEU A 127 -15.25 17.25 -1.06
CA LEU A 127 -13.95 16.68 -0.72
C LEU A 127 -14.05 15.64 0.41
N THR A 128 -14.85 15.93 1.43
CA THR A 128 -15.06 15.06 2.60
C THR A 128 -15.83 13.79 2.22
N ILE A 129 -16.94 13.92 1.49
CA ILE A 129 -17.75 12.79 1.02
C ILE A 129 -16.90 11.87 0.16
N GLY A 130 -16.18 12.42 -0.81
CA GLY A 130 -15.38 11.59 -1.69
C GLY A 130 -14.23 10.88 -0.94
N TRP A 131 -13.63 11.52 0.07
CA TRP A 131 -12.68 10.85 0.96
C TRP A 131 -13.32 9.68 1.71
N LEU A 132 -14.50 9.89 2.30
CA LEU A 132 -15.24 8.85 3.03
C LEU A 132 -15.63 7.67 2.13
N VAL A 133 -16.15 7.93 0.94
CA VAL A 133 -16.50 6.88 -0.05
C VAL A 133 -15.28 6.05 -0.37
N ASN A 134 -14.15 6.69 -0.64
CA ASN A 134 -12.89 6.04 -0.94
C ASN A 134 -12.31 5.25 0.26
N ASP A 135 -12.46 5.75 1.49
CA ASP A 135 -12.09 5.03 2.71
C ASP A 135 -12.94 3.77 2.92
N ARG A 136 -14.26 3.87 2.73
CA ARG A 136 -15.18 2.73 2.81
C ARG A 136 -14.91 1.70 1.71
N LEU A 137 -14.59 2.16 0.50
CA LEU A 137 -14.27 1.28 -0.63
C LEU A 137 -12.98 0.46 -0.39
N ARG A 138 -11.98 1.04 0.28
CA ARG A 138 -10.79 0.29 0.69
C ARG A 138 -11.10 -0.74 1.78
N LYS A 139 -11.93 -0.38 2.76
CA LYS A 139 -12.25 -1.24 3.92
C LYS A 139 -13.21 -2.39 3.59
N SER A 140 -13.94 -2.33 2.46
CA SER A 140 -14.91 -3.34 2.05
C SER A 140 -14.32 -4.63 1.47
N GLY A 141 -12.98 -4.75 1.39
CA GLY A 141 -12.31 -5.91 0.79
C GLY A 141 -12.28 -5.92 -0.75
N ILE A 142 -12.93 -4.94 -1.40
CA ILE A 142 -12.89 -4.77 -2.87
C ILE A 142 -11.48 -4.48 -3.38
N ALA A 143 -10.60 -3.94 -2.52
CA ALA A 143 -9.19 -3.75 -2.82
C ALA A 143 -8.46 -5.05 -3.23
N ALA A 144 -8.93 -6.23 -2.82
CA ALA A 144 -8.39 -7.51 -3.26
C ALA A 144 -8.63 -7.79 -4.76
N ARG A 145 -9.65 -7.16 -5.37
CA ARG A 145 -9.95 -7.23 -6.80
C ARG A 145 -9.40 -5.99 -7.50
N SER A 146 -8.10 -6.03 -7.82
CA SER A 146 -7.35 -4.86 -8.28
C SER A 146 -7.97 -4.11 -9.48
N ILE A 147 -8.55 -4.82 -10.44
CA ILE A 147 -9.24 -4.21 -11.60
C ILE A 147 -10.54 -3.52 -11.19
N LEU A 148 -11.37 -4.20 -10.40
CA LEU A 148 -12.65 -3.65 -9.94
C LEU A 148 -12.43 -2.41 -9.08
N PHE A 149 -11.46 -2.44 -8.17
CA PHE A 149 -11.11 -1.29 -7.34
C PHE A 149 -10.68 -0.07 -8.17
N ARG A 150 -9.79 -0.27 -9.17
CA ARG A 150 -9.38 0.81 -10.09
C ARG A 150 -10.55 1.36 -10.90
N ALA A 151 -11.42 0.49 -11.41
CA ALA A 151 -12.60 0.89 -12.16
C ALA A 151 -13.56 1.72 -11.30
N LEU A 152 -13.81 1.32 -10.05
CA LEU A 152 -14.68 2.05 -9.13
C LEU A 152 -14.10 3.41 -8.73
N LEU A 153 -12.78 3.52 -8.54
CA LEU A 153 -12.14 4.82 -8.32
C LEU A 153 -12.24 5.73 -9.55
N PHE A 154 -12.11 5.17 -10.75
CA PHE A 154 -12.30 5.93 -11.99
C PHE A 154 -13.75 6.42 -12.13
N VAL A 155 -14.73 5.57 -11.88
CA VAL A 155 -16.15 5.95 -11.86
C VAL A 155 -16.42 7.02 -10.80
N LEU A 156 -15.82 6.91 -9.61
CA LEU A 156 -15.92 7.94 -8.57
C LEU A 156 -15.38 9.29 -9.07
N LEU A 157 -14.24 9.32 -9.76
CA LEU A 157 -13.70 10.54 -10.35
C LEU A 157 -14.65 11.13 -11.41
N LEU A 158 -15.25 10.30 -12.27
CA LEU A 158 -16.21 10.76 -13.27
C LEU A 158 -17.47 11.36 -12.63
N VAL A 159 -18.04 10.68 -11.63
CA VAL A 159 -19.23 11.16 -10.90
C VAL A 159 -18.94 12.47 -10.20
N MET A 160 -17.79 12.59 -9.53
CA MET A 160 -17.38 13.82 -8.86
C MET A 160 -17.12 14.95 -9.85
N GLY A 161 -16.46 14.66 -10.98
CA GLY A 161 -16.25 15.62 -12.05
C GLY A 161 -17.55 16.14 -12.64
N TRP A 162 -18.48 15.23 -12.96
CA TRP A 162 -19.80 15.57 -13.44
C TRP A 162 -20.60 16.39 -12.42
N GLY A 163 -20.65 15.96 -11.15
CA GLY A 163 -21.35 16.67 -10.09
C GLY A 163 -20.78 18.07 -9.84
N HIS A 164 -19.46 18.23 -9.87
CA HIS A 164 -18.83 19.55 -9.79
C HIS A 164 -19.12 20.43 -11.01
N ASN A 165 -19.27 19.85 -12.20
CA ASN A 165 -19.57 20.58 -13.42
C ASN A 165 -20.99 21.17 -13.41
N GLN A 166 -21.94 20.48 -12.78
CA GLN A 166 -23.31 20.99 -12.64
C GLN A 166 -23.42 22.22 -11.74
N VAL A 167 -22.54 22.33 -10.74
CA VAL A 167 -22.63 23.40 -9.73
C VAL A 167 -21.60 24.51 -9.99
N PHE A 168 -20.39 24.17 -10.44
CA PHE A 168 -19.40 25.17 -10.78
C PHE A 168 -18.42 24.71 -11.87
N PRO A 169 -18.77 24.92 -13.15
CA PRO A 169 -18.00 24.43 -14.30
C PRO A 169 -16.60 25.06 -14.41
N LEU A 170 -16.45 26.34 -14.05
CA LEU A 170 -15.17 27.06 -14.16
C LEU A 170 -14.05 26.50 -13.25
N ALA A 171 -14.42 25.80 -12.18
CA ALA A 171 -13.47 25.29 -11.18
C ALA A 171 -13.42 23.75 -11.11
N VAL A 172 -14.01 23.04 -12.08
CA VAL A 172 -14.09 21.57 -12.08
C VAL A 172 -12.72 20.91 -12.02
N LEU A 173 -11.79 21.29 -12.90
CA LEU A 173 -10.46 20.67 -12.97
C LEU A 173 -9.67 20.85 -11.68
N LEU A 174 -9.77 22.04 -11.09
CA LEU A 174 -9.07 22.35 -9.83
C LEU A 174 -9.65 21.56 -8.65
N ARG A 175 -10.99 21.40 -8.57
CA ARG A 175 -11.63 20.59 -7.54
C ARG A 175 -11.37 19.10 -7.72
N LEU A 176 -11.35 18.61 -8.95
CA LEU A 176 -10.91 17.23 -9.27
C LEU A 176 -9.46 16.99 -8.84
N GLY A 177 -8.58 17.97 -9.06
CA GLY A 177 -7.19 17.93 -8.57
C GLY A 177 -7.13 17.87 -7.05
N ALA A 178 -7.85 18.76 -6.36
CA ALA A 178 -7.91 18.78 -4.89
C ALA A 178 -8.49 17.47 -4.32
N PHE A 179 -9.49 16.91 -4.99
CA PHE A 179 -10.09 15.63 -4.64
C PHE A 179 -9.10 14.47 -4.78
N THR A 180 -8.42 14.38 -5.93
CA THR A 180 -7.42 13.35 -6.20
C THR A 180 -6.26 13.43 -5.21
N ALA A 181 -5.76 14.64 -4.93
CA ALA A 181 -4.72 14.87 -3.93
C ALA A 181 -5.17 14.43 -2.53
N THR A 182 -6.42 14.74 -2.14
CA THR A 182 -6.98 14.32 -0.84
C THR A 182 -7.05 12.80 -0.74
N ILE A 183 -7.47 12.09 -1.79
CA ILE A 183 -7.47 10.63 -1.83
C ILE A 183 -6.04 10.08 -1.66
N MET A 184 -5.09 10.57 -2.44
CA MET A 184 -3.71 10.06 -2.45
C MET A 184 -2.97 10.34 -1.13
N THR A 185 -3.16 11.53 -0.55
CA THR A 185 -2.56 11.88 0.74
C THR A 185 -3.28 11.20 1.90
N ALA A 186 -4.60 11.05 1.87
CA ALA A 186 -5.31 10.32 2.92
C ALA A 186 -5.02 8.82 2.93
N VAL A 187 -4.70 8.22 1.77
CA VAL A 187 -4.16 6.86 1.70
C VAL A 187 -2.91 6.74 2.59
N SER A 188 -1.99 7.71 2.55
CA SER A 188 -0.80 7.70 3.42
C SER A 188 -1.13 7.70 4.92
N ARG A 189 -2.31 8.19 5.28
CA ARG A 189 -2.82 8.28 6.64
C ARG A 189 -3.51 6.98 7.09
N SER A 190 -4.24 6.30 6.20
CA SER A 190 -4.82 4.99 6.50
C SER A 190 -3.78 3.88 6.66
N THR A 191 -2.58 4.09 6.13
CA THR A 191 -1.40 3.28 6.42
C THR A 191 -0.70 3.65 7.73
N LEU A 192 -1.14 4.67 8.50
CA LEU A 192 -0.60 4.96 9.85
C LEU A 192 -0.77 3.82 10.85
N GLY A 193 -1.58 2.80 10.53
CA GLY A 193 -1.63 1.53 11.28
C GLY A 193 -0.60 0.48 10.83
N GLN A 194 0.14 0.72 9.75
CA GLN A 194 1.23 -0.13 9.26
C GLN A 194 2.61 0.33 9.73
N ASP A 195 2.70 1.50 10.36
CA ASP A 195 3.94 2.10 10.88
C ASP A 195 4.54 1.32 12.09
N THR A 196 3.88 0.25 12.56
CA THR A 196 4.42 -0.68 13.57
C THR A 196 4.15 -2.17 13.28
N SER A 197 3.48 -2.53 12.18
CA SER A 197 3.08 -3.92 11.92
C SER A 197 3.78 -4.59 10.74
N ALA A 198 4.59 -3.87 9.96
CA ALA A 198 5.52 -4.50 9.00
C ALA A 198 6.71 -5.23 9.67
N GLY A 199 6.89 -5.03 10.98
CA GLY A 199 7.89 -5.70 11.80
C GLY A 199 7.33 -6.72 12.80
N SER A 200 6.02 -6.91 12.89
CA SER A 200 5.47 -8.00 13.70
C SER A 200 5.19 -9.19 12.79
N ARG A 201 6.11 -10.15 12.81
CA ARG A 201 5.86 -11.56 12.56
C ARG A 201 4.84 -12.03 13.61
N ALA A 202 3.61 -11.51 13.52
CA ALA A 202 2.63 -11.60 14.58
C ALA A 202 2.16 -13.05 14.63
N THR A 203 2.65 -13.76 15.64
CA THR A 203 2.13 -15.05 16.08
C THR A 203 0.62 -14.92 16.19
N ARG A 204 -0.10 -15.56 15.26
CA ARG A 204 -1.55 -15.70 15.38
C ARG A 204 -1.82 -16.44 16.69
N ALA A 205 -2.77 -15.94 17.49
CA ALA A 205 -3.23 -16.69 18.65
C ALA A 205 -3.79 -18.06 18.20
N LEU A 206 -3.22 -19.13 18.75
CA LEU A 206 -3.58 -20.51 18.44
C LEU A 206 -4.96 -20.82 19.02
N ALA A 207 -5.79 -21.51 18.24
CA ALA A 207 -7.02 -22.11 18.75
C ALA A 207 -6.66 -23.29 19.66
N PRO A 208 -7.54 -23.66 20.63
CA PRO A 208 -7.23 -24.71 21.60
C PRO A 208 -6.79 -26.05 20.99
N GLY A 209 -7.33 -26.42 19.82
CA GLY A 209 -6.95 -27.65 19.11
C GLY A 209 -5.62 -27.56 18.33
N GLU A 210 -5.03 -26.37 18.21
CA GLU A 210 -3.77 -26.07 17.51
C GLU A 210 -2.60 -25.95 18.50
N VAL A 211 -2.89 -25.61 19.76
CA VAL A 211 -1.91 -25.53 20.86
C VAL A 211 -1.17 -26.85 21.02
N ARG A 212 -1.88 -27.99 20.97
CA ARG A 212 -1.25 -29.32 21.04
C ARG A 212 -0.21 -29.59 19.95
N PHE A 213 -0.41 -29.04 18.74
CA PHE A 213 0.53 -29.20 17.63
C PHE A 213 1.70 -28.21 17.75
N ALA A 214 1.46 -27.05 18.35
CA ALA A 214 2.47 -26.05 18.65
C ALA A 214 3.36 -26.41 19.83
N GLU A 215 2.88 -27.24 20.76
CA GLU A 215 3.63 -27.71 21.94
C GLU A 215 4.21 -29.12 21.79
N ALA A 216 3.88 -29.81 20.70
CA ALA A 216 4.38 -31.15 20.44
C ALA A 216 5.90 -31.18 20.23
N ALA A 217 6.54 -32.25 20.70
CA ALA A 217 7.97 -32.48 20.54
C ALA A 217 8.37 -32.44 19.05
N GLY A 218 9.44 -31.70 18.74
CA GLY A 218 9.96 -31.57 17.37
C GLY A 218 9.24 -30.52 16.50
N VAL A 219 8.32 -29.72 17.06
CA VAL A 219 7.63 -28.65 16.30
C VAL A 219 8.59 -27.63 15.68
N GLY A 220 9.68 -27.26 16.36
CA GLY A 220 10.65 -26.30 15.85
C GLY A 220 11.40 -26.84 14.61
N ASP A 221 11.79 -28.11 14.65
CA ASP A 221 12.47 -28.77 13.53
C ASP A 221 11.52 -28.94 12.33
N VAL A 222 10.29 -29.36 12.59
CA VAL A 222 9.26 -29.51 11.54
C VAL A 222 8.85 -28.16 10.97
N ALA A 223 8.73 -27.12 11.78
CA ALA A 223 8.43 -25.77 11.30
C ALA A 223 9.57 -25.23 10.43
N GLY A 224 10.83 -25.44 10.83
CA GLY A 224 12.01 -25.11 10.02
C GLY A 224 11.98 -25.77 8.65
N LEU A 225 11.61 -27.05 8.62
CA LEU A 225 11.47 -27.86 7.41
C LEU A 225 10.31 -27.38 6.52
N VAL A 226 9.13 -27.16 7.10
CA VAL A 226 7.95 -26.65 6.39
C VAL A 226 8.25 -25.27 5.80
N MET A 227 8.94 -24.40 6.53
CA MET A 227 9.38 -23.11 6.00
C MET A 227 10.42 -23.25 4.89
N GLY A 228 11.38 -24.17 5.02
CA GLY A 228 12.40 -24.40 3.98
C GLY A 228 11.82 -24.96 2.67
N ASN A 229 10.84 -25.86 2.78
CA ASN A 229 10.37 -26.65 1.64
C ASN A 229 9.00 -26.22 1.08
N CYS A 230 8.14 -25.60 1.88
CA CYS A 230 6.75 -25.29 1.50
C CYS A 230 6.46 -23.78 1.41
N ALA A 231 7.15 -22.94 2.18
CA ALA A 231 6.88 -21.51 2.21
C ALA A 231 7.06 -20.83 0.85
N MET A 232 7.94 -21.34 -0.03
CA MET A 232 8.14 -20.81 -1.39
C MET A 232 6.82 -20.59 -2.17
N CYS A 233 5.82 -21.46 -1.97
CA CYS A 233 4.50 -21.35 -2.61
C CYS A 233 3.37 -21.05 -1.61
N HIS A 234 3.59 -21.23 -0.31
CA HIS A 234 2.61 -21.03 0.76
C HIS A 234 2.97 -19.84 1.66
N VAL A 235 3.49 -18.78 1.08
CA VAL A 235 3.83 -17.51 1.74
C VAL A 235 2.82 -16.44 1.31
N ARG A 236 2.66 -15.39 2.10
CA ARG A 236 1.72 -14.28 1.82
C ARG A 236 2.05 -13.59 0.50
N GLU A 237 3.31 -13.63 0.09
CA GLU A 237 3.80 -13.09 -1.17
C GLU A 237 4.74 -14.10 -1.85
N THR A 238 4.22 -14.86 -2.81
CA THR A 238 4.91 -15.99 -3.44
C THR A 238 5.97 -15.52 -4.43
N ALA A 239 7.23 -15.92 -4.25
CA ALA A 239 8.35 -15.57 -5.13
C ALA A 239 8.42 -16.37 -6.44
N ARG A 240 7.50 -17.32 -6.65
CA ARG A 240 7.48 -18.19 -7.83
C ARG A 240 6.64 -17.57 -8.95
N GLY A 241 7.30 -17.25 -10.08
CA GLY A 241 6.65 -16.68 -11.26
C GLY A 241 5.40 -17.46 -11.68
N GLY A 242 4.27 -16.76 -11.78
CA GLY A 242 2.97 -17.33 -12.18
C GLY A 242 1.99 -17.62 -11.04
N ILE A 243 2.43 -17.59 -9.78
CA ILE A 243 1.56 -17.73 -8.60
C ILE A 243 1.51 -16.36 -7.92
N GLY A 244 0.34 -15.71 -7.90
CA GLY A 244 0.16 -14.37 -7.32
C GLY A 244 -0.22 -14.36 -5.84
N ALA A 245 -0.63 -15.50 -5.29
CA ALA A 245 -1.00 -15.68 -3.89
C ALA A 245 -0.90 -17.16 -3.51
N ALA A 246 -0.70 -17.44 -2.22
CA ALA A 246 -0.64 -18.81 -1.71
C ALA A 246 -1.86 -19.65 -2.17
N PRO A 247 -1.64 -20.84 -2.77
CA PRO A 247 -2.73 -21.73 -3.15
C PRO A 247 -3.63 -22.03 -1.95
N LYS A 248 -4.94 -21.92 -2.15
CA LYS A 248 -5.97 -22.10 -1.11
C LYS A 248 -5.84 -21.14 0.10
N GLY A 249 -5.05 -20.06 -0.03
CA GLY A 249 -4.84 -19.07 1.03
C GLY A 249 -4.10 -19.62 2.25
N MET A 250 -3.39 -20.73 2.12
CA MET A 250 -2.63 -21.36 3.20
C MET A 250 -1.27 -20.69 3.33
N LEU A 251 -1.02 -20.05 4.49
CA LEU A 251 0.24 -19.40 4.83
C LEU A 251 1.05 -20.33 5.74
N LEU A 252 2.36 -20.41 5.53
CA LEU A 252 3.31 -21.28 6.26
C LEU A 252 4.59 -20.50 6.57
N GLU A 253 4.46 -19.36 7.25
CA GLU A 253 5.54 -18.40 7.51
C GLU A 253 6.07 -18.49 8.95
N THR A 254 5.32 -19.18 9.82
CA THR A 254 5.61 -19.27 11.26
C THR A 254 5.30 -20.67 11.79
N GLU A 255 5.83 -20.99 12.98
CA GLU A 255 5.51 -22.23 13.69
C GLU A 255 4.02 -22.32 14.01
N ALA A 256 3.40 -21.19 14.35
CA ALA A 256 1.96 -21.12 14.61
C ALA A 256 1.13 -21.42 13.35
N ASP A 257 1.61 -21.03 12.17
CA ASP A 257 0.97 -21.37 10.90
C ASP A 257 1.11 -22.85 10.57
N ALA A 258 2.28 -23.45 10.84
CA ALA A 258 2.49 -24.89 10.70
C ALA A 258 1.56 -25.69 11.63
N ALA A 259 1.44 -25.27 12.89
CA ALA A 259 0.53 -25.88 13.86
C ALA A 259 -0.95 -25.74 13.45
N ALA A 260 -1.35 -24.55 12.98
CA ALA A 260 -2.70 -24.28 12.48
C ALA A 260 -3.10 -25.13 11.26
N HIS A 261 -2.11 -25.55 10.47
CA HIS A 261 -2.33 -26.31 9.26
C HIS A 261 -1.82 -27.76 9.36
N ALA A 262 -1.45 -28.22 10.56
CA ALA A 262 -0.83 -29.52 10.83
C ALA A 262 -1.53 -30.68 10.11
N HIS A 263 -2.85 -30.81 10.25
CA HIS A 263 -3.63 -31.86 9.59
C HIS A 263 -3.58 -31.79 8.07
N ARG A 264 -3.60 -30.58 7.49
CA ARG A 264 -3.57 -30.41 6.03
C ARG A 264 -2.15 -30.64 5.49
N ILE A 265 -1.13 -30.22 6.21
CA ILE A 265 0.27 -30.49 5.91
C ILE A 265 0.46 -32.00 5.89
N PHE A 266 0.20 -32.69 6.99
CA PHE A 266 0.31 -34.15 7.10
C PHE A 266 -0.44 -34.90 5.99
N ARG A 267 -1.70 -34.53 5.71
CA ARG A 267 -2.47 -35.22 4.67
C ARG A 267 -1.88 -35.02 3.27
N GLN A 268 -1.41 -33.82 2.93
CA GLN A 268 -0.98 -33.52 1.57
C GLN A 268 0.48 -33.82 1.32
N SER A 269 1.35 -33.63 2.32
CA SER A 269 2.74 -34.04 2.23
C SER A 269 2.85 -35.54 2.50
N SER A 270 2.39 -36.05 3.64
CA SER A 270 2.72 -37.41 4.07
C SER A 270 1.83 -38.53 3.51
N LEU A 271 0.56 -38.26 3.19
CA LEU A 271 -0.40 -39.30 2.75
C LEU A 271 -0.70 -39.29 1.25
N THR A 272 -0.19 -38.32 0.49
CA THR A 272 -0.48 -38.20 -0.95
C THR A 272 0.73 -37.69 -1.71
N ASP A 273 0.68 -37.83 -3.03
CA ASP A 273 1.64 -37.22 -3.96
C ASP A 273 1.19 -35.84 -4.47
N ALA A 274 0.18 -35.23 -3.83
CA ALA A 274 -0.34 -33.93 -4.25
C ALA A 274 0.66 -32.78 -4.02
N MET A 275 1.62 -32.96 -3.09
CA MET A 275 2.68 -32.01 -2.78
C MET A 275 4.03 -32.72 -2.55
N PRO A 276 5.15 -32.14 -3.00
CA PRO A 276 5.29 -30.91 -3.79
C PRO A 276 4.98 -31.13 -5.29
N PRO A 277 4.58 -30.07 -6.04
CA PRO A 277 4.38 -30.17 -7.48
C PRO A 277 5.70 -30.46 -8.20
N VAL A 278 5.61 -31.20 -9.32
CA VAL A 278 6.67 -31.89 -10.11
C VAL A 278 7.92 -31.06 -10.49
N ALA A 279 7.97 -29.75 -10.17
CA ALA A 279 9.09 -28.86 -10.44
C ALA A 279 9.82 -28.31 -9.20
N ALA A 280 9.51 -28.79 -7.99
CA ALA A 280 10.20 -28.41 -6.75
C ALA A 280 10.93 -29.62 -6.16
N ARG A 281 12.26 -29.66 -6.33
CA ARG A 281 13.12 -30.55 -5.52
C ARG A 281 13.22 -29.98 -4.11
N CYS A 282 12.28 -30.35 -3.25
CA CYS A 282 12.28 -29.92 -1.83
C CYS A 282 11.78 -31.05 -0.91
N ARG A 283 12.12 -32.32 -1.19
CA ARG A 283 11.60 -33.42 -0.38
C ARG A 283 12.57 -34.59 -0.30
N GLU A 284 13.30 -34.68 0.79
CA GLU A 284 13.97 -35.92 1.18
C GLU A 284 12.98 -36.84 1.92
N PRO A 285 13.12 -38.17 1.86
CA PRO A 285 12.24 -39.10 2.59
C PRO A 285 12.24 -38.87 4.10
N GLU A 286 13.39 -38.45 4.64
CA GLU A 286 13.61 -38.16 6.07
C GLU A 286 12.73 -37.00 6.55
N ASP A 287 12.57 -35.97 5.72
CA ASP A 287 11.75 -34.79 6.02
C ASP A 287 10.27 -35.16 6.29
N ASN A 288 9.77 -36.16 5.59
CA ASN A 288 8.40 -36.62 5.75
C ASN A 288 8.21 -37.45 7.00
N ALA A 289 9.21 -38.27 7.33
CA ALA A 289 9.21 -39.04 8.56
C ALA A 289 9.11 -38.08 9.76
N ALA A 290 9.84 -36.96 9.74
CA ALA A 290 9.75 -35.93 10.77
C ALA A 290 8.33 -35.33 10.89
N ILE A 291 7.69 -34.96 9.76
CA ILE A 291 6.31 -34.45 9.75
C ILE A 291 5.31 -35.48 10.28
N VAL A 292 5.46 -36.76 9.90
CA VAL A 292 4.60 -37.86 10.36
C VAL A 292 4.75 -38.08 11.86
N VAL A 293 5.98 -38.15 12.36
CA VAL A 293 6.28 -38.38 13.78
C VAL A 293 5.71 -37.25 14.63
N TRP A 294 5.95 -35.99 14.25
CA TRP A 294 5.38 -34.83 14.95
C TRP A 294 3.85 -34.84 14.94
N TYR A 295 3.23 -35.08 13.79
CA TYR A 295 1.78 -35.08 13.68
C TYR A 295 1.14 -36.19 14.54
N LEU A 296 1.69 -37.41 14.50
CA LEU A 296 1.17 -38.53 15.29
C LEU A 296 1.40 -38.32 16.78
N ALA A 297 2.53 -37.75 17.19
CA ALA A 297 2.82 -37.41 18.59
C ALA A 297 1.84 -36.36 19.16
N ALA A 298 1.33 -35.47 18.31
CA ALA A 298 0.38 -34.42 18.68
C ALA A 298 -1.10 -34.83 18.53
N ALA A 299 -1.38 -35.85 17.71
CA ALA A 299 -2.73 -36.30 17.38
C ALA A 299 -3.25 -37.45 18.27
N GLY A 300 -2.33 -38.20 18.90
CA GLY A 300 -2.64 -39.18 19.96
C GLY A 300 -2.96 -38.51 21.29
#